data_AF-A0A524NNI4-F1
#
_entry.id   AF-A0A524NNI4-F1
#
_cell.length_a   1.000
_cell.length_b   1.000
_cell.length_c   1.000
_cell.angle_alpha   90.00
_cell.angle_beta   90.00
_cell.angle_gamma   90.00
#
_symmetry.space_group_name_H-M   'P 1'
#
loop_
_entity.id
_entity.type
_entity.pdbx_description
1 polymer ?
#
loop_
_entity_poly.entity_id
_entity_poly.type
_entity_poly.pdbx_seq_one_letter_code
_entity_poly.pdbx_strand_id
1 'polypeptide(L)'
;MINNDNLKPWYPYFAQQMISSNLAVDDNVLDSSSTSNDIRVITWQHQDKINVLLICQVNEARSINLHGLTGQLSFFKIDNSISWKTPQLQTGVINSQNTLNLNGYTVMLLQTESQAPPSPTPTPTPSPSATPKPTVSPSPKPSPTLSPTPTPTSTPSSPNVIFADNFESQNFNQWTNTKISSGETASVVRYNFNSGLYSAKFTSNGGGNTEDSYVYKTISESEVYARSYIYVANGLPLADNNDRFYLTELMAGTQYLAGVGIRHNNGVDKWVLYARSGSGWIGPFYVSSSTVTEGQWYCVVLHWKQSSTGGVVELFINGAKVQKITGINTGTYGKATSAIFGLSSATGIQNKLEIYADACTISRAYVGP
;
A
#
# COMPACT_ATOMS: atom_id res chain seq x y z
N MET A 1 1.25 -23.03 4.92
CA MET A 1 0.27 -24.14 4.90
C MET A 1 0.55 -25.00 3.67
N ILE A 2 0.51 -26.32 3.80
CA ILE A 2 0.73 -27.23 2.66
C ILE A 2 -0.62 -27.79 2.20
N ASN A 3 -0.78 -28.01 0.91
CA ASN A 3 -1.90 -28.74 0.34
C ASN A 3 -1.79 -30.21 0.79
N ASN A 4 -2.81 -30.75 1.44
CA ASN A 4 -2.79 -32.13 1.94
C ASN A 4 -2.80 -33.20 0.84
N ASP A 5 -3.19 -32.85 -0.39
CA ASP A 5 -3.28 -33.80 -1.51
C ASP A 5 -1.93 -34.06 -2.18
N ASN A 6 -0.99 -33.12 -2.08
CA ASN A 6 0.30 -33.22 -2.76
C ASN A 6 1.49 -32.67 -1.95
N LEU A 7 1.25 -32.26 -0.71
CA LEU A 7 2.22 -31.71 0.26
C LEU A 7 3.00 -30.48 -0.23
N LYS A 8 2.52 -29.81 -1.29
CA LYS A 8 3.14 -28.59 -1.81
C LYS A 8 2.63 -27.37 -1.06
N PRO A 9 3.41 -26.27 -0.97
CA PRO A 9 2.95 -25.02 -0.40
C PRO A 9 1.64 -24.55 -1.06
N TRP A 10 0.66 -24.20 -0.24
CA TRP A 10 -0.53 -23.46 -0.66
C TRP A 10 -0.36 -22.00 -0.19
N TYR A 11 -1.01 -21.04 -0.86
CA TYR A 11 -0.82 -19.61 -0.63
C TYR A 11 -2.02 -18.97 0.08
N PRO A 12 -2.28 -19.32 1.34
CA PRO A 12 -3.39 -18.76 2.08
C PRO A 12 -3.25 -17.27 2.33
N TYR A 13 -2.04 -16.72 2.23
CA TYR A 13 -1.81 -15.28 2.32
C TYR A 13 -2.61 -14.51 1.28
N PHE A 14 -2.71 -15.01 0.03
CA PHE A 14 -3.49 -14.32 -0.99
C PHE A 14 -5.00 -14.48 -0.79
N ALA A 15 -5.46 -15.65 -0.32
CA ALA A 15 -6.86 -15.82 0.05
C ALA A 15 -7.22 -14.92 1.24
N GLN A 16 -6.32 -14.81 2.23
CA GLN A 16 -6.43 -13.87 3.33
C GLN A 16 -6.47 -12.44 2.79
N GLN A 17 -5.57 -12.04 1.90
CA GLN A 17 -5.54 -10.71 1.29
C GLN A 17 -6.84 -10.41 0.52
N MET A 18 -7.36 -11.37 -0.26
CA MET A 18 -8.64 -11.23 -0.95
C MET A 18 -9.79 -11.00 0.02
N ILE A 19 -9.85 -11.75 1.13
CA ILE A 19 -10.98 -11.71 2.05
C ILE A 19 -10.86 -10.53 3.04
N SER A 20 -9.68 -10.33 3.66
CA SER A 20 -9.48 -9.33 4.72
C SER A 20 -9.68 -7.90 4.26
N SER A 21 -9.44 -7.62 2.98
CA SER A 21 -9.62 -6.28 2.41
C SER A 21 -11.03 -6.04 1.88
N ASN A 22 -11.88 -7.07 1.84
CA ASN A 22 -13.18 -7.00 1.19
C ASN A 22 -14.34 -7.51 2.07
N LEU A 23 -14.09 -8.05 3.25
CA LEU A 23 -15.08 -8.53 4.21
C LEU A 23 -14.84 -7.89 5.57
N ALA A 24 -15.87 -7.26 6.12
CA ALA A 24 -15.90 -6.69 7.46
C ALA A 24 -17.01 -7.30 8.32
N VAL A 25 -16.90 -7.08 9.64
CA VAL A 25 -17.98 -7.39 10.57
C VAL A 25 -19.22 -6.60 10.16
N ASP A 26 -20.38 -7.24 10.24
CA ASP A 26 -21.70 -6.68 9.88
C ASP A 26 -21.96 -6.44 8.39
N ASP A 27 -21.07 -6.91 7.49
CA ASP A 27 -21.36 -6.93 6.06
C ASP A 27 -22.61 -7.78 5.76
N ASN A 28 -23.44 -7.27 4.85
CA ASN A 28 -24.68 -7.96 4.49
C ASN A 28 -24.37 -9.16 3.60
N VAL A 29 -24.53 -10.37 4.13
CA VAL A 29 -24.43 -11.61 3.35
C VAL A 29 -25.66 -11.71 2.45
N LEU A 30 -25.42 -11.87 1.14
CA LEU A 30 -26.47 -11.98 0.13
C LEU A 30 -26.72 -13.45 -0.19
N ASP A 31 -27.97 -13.76 -0.56
CA ASP A 31 -28.33 -15.09 -1.01
C ASP A 31 -27.49 -15.50 -2.22
N SER A 32 -26.87 -16.66 -2.10
CA SER A 32 -26.04 -17.25 -3.14
C SER A 32 -26.10 -18.76 -3.05
N SER A 33 -26.08 -19.43 -4.20
CA SER A 33 -26.17 -20.88 -4.29
C SER A 33 -25.35 -21.39 -5.44
N SER A 34 -24.84 -22.61 -5.30
CA SER A 34 -24.18 -23.36 -6.36
C SER A 34 -25.03 -24.58 -6.72
N THR A 35 -25.15 -24.86 -8.02
CA THR A 35 -25.76 -26.11 -8.51
C THR A 35 -24.81 -27.31 -8.47
N SER A 36 -23.53 -27.08 -8.14
CA SER A 36 -22.50 -28.10 -8.04
C SER A 36 -21.97 -28.25 -6.62
N ASN A 37 -21.72 -29.49 -6.20
CA ASN A 37 -21.04 -29.80 -4.95
C ASN A 37 -19.53 -29.48 -4.98
N ASP A 38 -18.95 -29.27 -6.16
CA ASP A 38 -17.53 -28.96 -6.32
C ASP A 38 -17.22 -27.49 -6.04
N ILE A 39 -18.26 -26.64 -6.09
CA ILE A 39 -18.14 -25.19 -5.97
C ILE A 39 -18.85 -24.73 -4.71
N ARG A 40 -18.13 -24.00 -3.85
CA ARG A 40 -18.73 -23.19 -2.79
C ARG A 40 -18.78 -21.74 -3.25
N VAL A 41 -19.88 -21.09 -2.93
CA VAL A 41 -20.08 -19.67 -3.18
C VAL A 41 -20.55 -19.02 -1.90
N ILE A 42 -20.02 -17.83 -1.63
CA ILE A 42 -20.60 -16.90 -0.67
C ILE A 42 -20.56 -15.52 -1.31
N THR A 43 -21.68 -14.81 -1.20
CA THR A 43 -21.82 -13.45 -1.68
C THR A 43 -22.08 -12.54 -0.51
N TRP A 44 -21.45 -11.37 -0.48
CA TRP A 44 -21.73 -10.35 0.51
C TRP A 44 -21.55 -8.97 -0.11
N GLN A 45 -22.24 -8.00 0.47
CA GLN A 45 -22.03 -6.61 0.15
C GLN A 45 -21.05 -6.01 1.15
N HIS A 46 -19.98 -5.42 0.64
CA HIS A 46 -19.05 -4.62 1.41
C HIS A 46 -18.95 -3.24 0.76
N GLN A 47 -19.33 -2.20 1.52
CA GLN A 47 -19.45 -0.83 1.00
C GLN A 47 -20.38 -0.77 -0.24
N ASP A 48 -19.91 -0.17 -1.32
CA ASP A 48 -20.59 -0.03 -2.61
C ASP A 48 -20.39 -1.23 -3.54
N LYS A 49 -19.79 -2.33 -3.05
CA LYS A 49 -19.46 -3.50 -3.87
C LYS A 49 -20.20 -4.75 -3.44
N ILE A 50 -20.62 -5.52 -4.44
CA ILE A 50 -21.00 -6.93 -4.28
C ILE A 50 -19.76 -7.77 -4.52
N ASN A 51 -19.39 -8.58 -3.53
CA ASN A 51 -18.30 -9.53 -3.57
C ASN A 51 -18.87 -10.94 -3.72
N VAL A 52 -18.34 -11.71 -4.68
CA VAL A 52 -18.65 -13.14 -4.82
C VAL A 52 -17.37 -13.94 -4.69
N LEU A 53 -17.24 -14.70 -3.61
CA LEU A 53 -16.14 -15.64 -3.43
C LEU A 53 -16.55 -17.01 -3.94
N LEU A 54 -15.82 -17.50 -4.93
CA LEU A 54 -15.94 -18.85 -5.47
C LEU A 54 -14.77 -19.70 -5.00
N ILE A 55 -15.06 -20.90 -4.50
CA ILE A 55 -14.06 -21.89 -4.10
C ILE A 55 -14.34 -23.18 -4.87
N CYS A 56 -13.41 -23.56 -5.76
CA CYS A 56 -13.40 -24.88 -6.39
C CYS A 56 -12.66 -25.86 -5.49
N GLN A 57 -13.38 -26.89 -5.04
CA GLN A 57 -12.92 -27.87 -4.06
C GLN A 57 -12.39 -29.16 -4.69
N VAL A 58 -12.16 -29.17 -6.00
CA VAL A 58 -11.66 -30.35 -6.74
C VAL A 58 -10.48 -29.98 -7.62
N ASN A 59 -9.55 -30.92 -7.81
CA ASN A 59 -8.38 -30.73 -8.68
C ASN A 59 -8.71 -31.03 -10.16
N GLU A 60 -9.80 -30.48 -10.66
CA GLU A 60 -10.22 -30.61 -12.05
C GLU A 60 -10.70 -29.27 -12.60
N ALA A 61 -10.62 -29.09 -13.92
CA ALA A 61 -11.15 -27.89 -14.55
C ALA A 61 -12.68 -27.84 -14.40
N ARG A 62 -13.22 -26.65 -14.10
CA ARG A 62 -14.65 -26.37 -14.03
C ARG A 62 -14.98 -25.09 -14.78
N SER A 63 -16.09 -25.13 -15.52
CA SER A 63 -16.65 -23.97 -16.20
C SER A 63 -17.88 -23.48 -15.44
N ILE A 64 -17.89 -22.21 -15.05
CA ILE A 64 -18.94 -21.60 -14.22
C ILE A 64 -19.65 -20.51 -15.00
N ASN A 65 -20.97 -20.55 -15.00
CA ASN A 65 -21.80 -19.46 -15.51
C ASN A 65 -22.46 -18.77 -14.30
N LEU A 66 -22.37 -17.45 -14.26
CA LEU A 66 -22.96 -16.66 -13.18
C LEU A 66 -24.37 -16.23 -13.54
N HIS A 67 -25.25 -16.22 -12.55
CA HIS A 67 -26.61 -15.69 -12.66
C HIS A 67 -26.86 -14.69 -11.53
N GLY A 68 -27.71 -13.70 -11.79
CA GLY A 68 -28.06 -12.67 -10.79
C GLY A 68 -27.09 -11.48 -10.72
N LEU A 69 -26.01 -11.48 -11.50
CA LEU A 69 -25.12 -10.34 -11.69
C LEU A 69 -25.20 -9.82 -13.13
N THR A 70 -24.96 -8.53 -13.31
CA THR A 70 -24.92 -7.88 -14.63
C THR A 70 -23.70 -6.99 -14.77
N GLY A 71 -23.21 -6.82 -15.99
CA GLY A 71 -22.09 -5.92 -16.28
C GLY A 71 -20.72 -6.59 -16.15
N GLN A 72 -19.70 -5.76 -16.00
CA GLN A 72 -18.31 -6.18 -15.86
C GLN A 72 -17.99 -6.46 -14.38
N LEU A 73 -17.28 -7.56 -14.15
CA LEU A 73 -16.80 -8.00 -12.85
C LEU A 73 -15.27 -7.93 -12.87
N SER A 74 -14.67 -7.24 -11.90
CA SER A 74 -13.24 -7.45 -11.65
C SER A 74 -13.05 -8.77 -10.92
N PHE A 75 -11.92 -9.45 -11.15
CA PHE A 75 -11.60 -10.67 -10.43
C PHE A 75 -10.17 -10.69 -9.91
N PHE A 76 -10.01 -11.42 -8.81
CA PHE A 76 -8.75 -11.90 -8.26
C PHE A 76 -8.83 -13.41 -8.17
N LYS A 77 -7.87 -14.14 -8.74
CA LYS A 77 -7.92 -15.60 -8.83
C LYS A 77 -6.56 -16.23 -8.52
N ILE A 78 -6.59 -17.34 -7.82
CA ILE A 78 -5.48 -18.29 -7.73
C ILE A 78 -6.02 -19.66 -8.07
N ASP A 79 -5.40 -20.30 -9.05
CA ASP A 79 -5.71 -21.65 -9.51
C ASP A 79 -4.41 -22.40 -9.89
N ASN A 80 -4.54 -23.63 -10.37
CA ASN A 80 -3.38 -24.46 -10.71
C ASN A 80 -2.68 -24.09 -12.03
N SER A 81 -3.12 -23.03 -12.72
CA SER A 81 -2.41 -22.54 -13.91
C SER A 81 -1.11 -21.81 -13.57
N ILE A 82 -0.97 -21.35 -12.31
CA ILE A 82 0.22 -20.68 -11.81
C ILE A 82 1.06 -21.62 -10.96
N SER A 83 2.36 -21.65 -11.25
CA SER A 83 3.31 -22.48 -10.50
C SER A 83 3.39 -22.04 -9.04
N TRP A 84 3.29 -23.02 -8.14
CA TRP A 84 3.56 -22.86 -6.72
C TRP A 84 5.01 -22.40 -6.43
N LYS A 85 5.96 -22.59 -7.35
CA LYS A 85 7.32 -22.05 -7.14
C LYS A 85 7.38 -20.53 -7.29
N THR A 86 6.43 -19.94 -8.01
CA THR A 86 6.35 -18.51 -8.33
C THR A 86 4.88 -18.07 -8.27
N PRO A 87 4.26 -18.17 -7.08
CA PRO A 87 2.84 -17.91 -6.92
C PRO A 87 2.55 -16.44 -7.16
N GLN A 88 1.48 -16.15 -7.88
CA GLN A 88 1.07 -14.79 -8.17
C GLN A 88 -0.45 -14.74 -8.31
N LEU A 89 -1.01 -13.62 -7.88
CA LEU A 89 -2.42 -13.33 -7.99
C LEU A 89 -2.77 -13.04 -9.44
N GLN A 90 -3.69 -13.79 -10.03
CA GLN A 90 -4.23 -13.45 -11.34
C GLN A 90 -5.32 -12.41 -11.15
N THR A 91 -5.31 -11.35 -11.96
CA THR A 91 -6.34 -10.31 -11.94
C THR A 91 -6.86 -10.05 -13.34
N GLY A 92 -8.08 -9.53 -13.43
CA GLY A 92 -8.66 -9.17 -14.71
C GLY A 92 -10.09 -8.69 -14.60
N VAL A 93 -10.73 -8.52 -15.75
CA VAL A 93 -12.14 -8.14 -15.87
C VAL A 93 -12.84 -9.17 -16.74
N ILE A 94 -14.05 -9.56 -16.35
CA ILE A 94 -14.89 -10.49 -17.08
C ILE A 94 -16.32 -9.97 -17.14
N ASN A 95 -16.99 -10.16 -18.28
CA ASN A 95 -18.43 -9.92 -18.34
C ASN A 95 -19.15 -11.02 -17.55
N SER A 96 -20.11 -10.65 -16.71
CA SER A 96 -20.95 -11.58 -15.93
C SER A 96 -21.66 -12.65 -16.77
N GLN A 97 -21.88 -12.41 -18.07
CA GLN A 97 -22.46 -13.36 -19.01
C GLN A 97 -21.45 -14.34 -19.63
N ASN A 98 -20.15 -14.09 -19.44
CA ASN A 98 -19.11 -14.98 -19.96
C ASN A 98 -18.85 -16.13 -18.99
N THR A 99 -18.58 -17.31 -19.54
CA THR A 99 -18.18 -18.49 -18.76
C THR A 99 -16.81 -18.27 -18.10
N LEU A 100 -16.73 -18.52 -16.79
CA LEU A 100 -15.49 -18.52 -16.01
C LEU A 100 -14.84 -19.90 -16.07
N ASN A 101 -13.54 -19.95 -16.30
CA ASN A 101 -12.77 -21.20 -16.25
C ASN A 101 -11.88 -21.23 -15.00
N LEU A 102 -12.12 -22.23 -14.15
CA LEU A 102 -11.36 -22.53 -12.95
C LEU A 102 -10.48 -23.75 -13.23
N ASN A 103 -9.17 -23.66 -13.00
CA ASN A 103 -8.23 -24.74 -13.28
C ASN A 103 -7.85 -25.48 -12.00
N GLY A 104 -8.60 -26.52 -11.66
CA GLY A 104 -8.39 -27.28 -10.43
C GLY A 104 -8.80 -26.50 -9.18
N TYR A 105 -8.08 -26.75 -8.09
CA TYR A 105 -8.29 -26.03 -6.83
C TYR A 105 -8.15 -24.53 -7.06
N THR A 106 -9.24 -23.80 -6.81
CA THR A 106 -9.32 -22.39 -7.16
C THR A 106 -9.98 -21.62 -6.03
N VAL A 107 -9.41 -20.45 -5.71
CA VAL A 107 -10.07 -19.41 -4.93
C VAL A 107 -10.16 -18.18 -5.84
N MET A 108 -11.37 -17.69 -6.06
CA MET A 108 -11.62 -16.55 -6.93
C MET A 108 -12.59 -15.59 -6.25
N LEU A 109 -12.17 -14.34 -6.11
CA LEU A 109 -13.03 -13.24 -5.68
C LEU A 109 -13.44 -12.43 -6.90
N LEU A 110 -14.74 -12.28 -7.12
CA LEU A 110 -15.33 -11.39 -8.12
C LEU A 110 -15.91 -10.17 -7.43
N GLN A 111 -15.81 -9.00 -8.05
CA GLN A 111 -16.41 -7.77 -7.53
C GLN A 111 -17.17 -7.01 -8.61
N THR A 112 -18.27 -6.39 -8.21
CA THR A 112 -19.02 -5.44 -9.02
C THR A 112 -19.64 -4.37 -8.16
N GLU A 113 -20.00 -3.23 -8.74
CA GLU A 113 -20.70 -2.17 -8.01
C GLU A 113 -22.14 -2.60 -7.70
N SER A 114 -22.58 -2.33 -6.48
CA SER A 114 -23.97 -2.50 -6.07
C SER A 114 -24.80 -1.43 -6.79
N GLN A 115 -25.73 -1.82 -7.67
CA GLN A 115 -26.65 -0.86 -8.28
C GLN A 115 -27.42 -0.12 -7.19
N ALA A 116 -27.28 1.21 -7.14
CA ALA A 116 -28.18 2.04 -6.36
C ALA A 116 -29.62 1.83 -6.86
N PRO A 117 -30.64 1.79 -5.98
CA PRO A 117 -32.02 1.63 -6.41
C PRO A 117 -32.37 2.73 -7.43
N PRO A 118 -33.14 2.42 -8.49
CA PRO A 118 -33.50 3.40 -9.49
C PRO A 118 -34.22 4.58 -8.82
N SER A 119 -33.73 5.79 -9.09
CA SER A 119 -34.39 7.03 -8.67
C SER A 119 -35.85 6.99 -9.17
N PRO A 120 -36.85 7.32 -8.31
CA PRO A 120 -38.25 7.20 -8.68
C PRO A 120 -38.52 8.01 -9.95
N THR A 121 -39.14 7.35 -10.93
CA THR A 121 -39.48 7.93 -12.23
C THR A 121 -40.40 9.14 -12.02
N PRO A 122 -40.12 10.32 -12.58
CA PRO A 122 -41.02 11.45 -12.48
C PRO A 122 -42.35 11.10 -13.16
N THR A 123 -43.43 11.09 -12.37
CA THR A 123 -44.80 10.88 -12.83
C THR A 123 -45.18 11.97 -13.84
N PRO A 124 -45.83 11.67 -14.98
CA PRO A 124 -46.15 12.68 -15.99
C PRO A 124 -47.09 13.75 -15.44
N THR A 125 -46.67 15.00 -15.59
CA THR A 125 -47.41 16.19 -15.19
C THR A 125 -48.64 16.37 -16.09
N PRO A 126 -49.88 16.45 -15.56
CA PRO A 126 -51.03 16.86 -16.36
C PRO A 126 -50.94 18.35 -16.74
N SER A 127 -51.39 18.63 -17.96
CA SER A 127 -51.46 19.95 -18.63
C SER A 127 -52.29 20.97 -17.84
N PRO A 128 -51.98 22.29 -17.91
CA PRO A 128 -52.44 23.26 -16.91
C PRO A 128 -53.90 23.66 -17.13
N SER A 129 -54.64 23.79 -16.02
CA SER A 129 -55.90 24.54 -15.97
C SER A 129 -55.79 25.66 -14.92
N ALA A 130 -56.52 26.73 -15.19
CA ALA A 130 -56.25 28.10 -14.80
C ALA A 130 -56.09 28.36 -13.28
N THR A 131 -55.12 29.23 -12.99
CA THR A 131 -54.84 29.90 -11.72
C THR A 131 -56.05 30.55 -11.06
N PRO A 132 -56.12 30.43 -9.72
CA PRO A 132 -56.40 31.58 -8.86
C PRO A 132 -55.20 31.93 -7.95
N LYS A 133 -54.98 33.23 -7.80
CA LYS A 133 -54.09 33.92 -6.84
C LYS A 133 -54.88 34.19 -5.55
N PRO A 134 -54.27 34.52 -4.40
CA PRO A 134 -53.15 33.92 -3.66
C PRO A 134 -53.63 33.43 -2.26
N THR A 135 -52.85 32.62 -1.54
CA THR A 135 -52.91 32.66 -0.07
C THR A 135 -51.59 32.23 0.53
N VAL A 136 -51.16 33.03 1.51
CA VAL A 136 -49.88 32.95 2.21
C VAL A 136 -49.84 31.64 3.01
N SER A 137 -48.84 30.80 2.77
CA SER A 137 -48.62 29.53 3.49
C SER A 137 -47.32 29.62 4.27
N PRO A 138 -47.24 29.09 5.51
CA PRO A 138 -46.25 29.48 6.50
C PRO A 138 -44.84 29.01 6.19
N SER A 139 -43.90 29.77 6.74
CA SER A 139 -42.44 29.56 6.69
C SER A 139 -42.03 28.09 6.81
N PRO A 140 -41.11 27.58 5.96
CA PRO A 140 -40.60 26.23 6.08
C PRO A 140 -39.90 26.03 7.42
N LYS A 141 -40.33 25.00 8.14
CA LYS A 141 -39.65 24.43 9.30
C LYS A 141 -38.22 24.04 8.88
N PRO A 142 -37.18 24.35 9.69
CA PRO A 142 -35.79 24.10 9.32
C PRO A 142 -35.58 22.61 9.00
N SER A 143 -34.99 22.39 7.82
CA SER A 143 -34.53 21.09 7.33
C SER A 143 -33.54 20.48 8.33
N PRO A 144 -33.57 19.15 8.57
CA PRO A 144 -32.57 18.51 9.42
C PRO A 144 -31.19 18.73 8.81
N THR A 145 -30.32 19.38 9.56
CA THR A 145 -28.90 19.50 9.27
C THR A 145 -28.32 18.09 9.17
N LEU A 146 -27.73 17.76 8.02
CA LEU A 146 -26.93 16.56 7.85
C LEU A 146 -25.84 16.55 8.92
N SER A 147 -25.86 15.53 9.76
CA SER A 147 -24.82 15.29 10.76
C SER A 147 -23.48 15.14 10.03
N PRO A 148 -22.39 15.78 10.50
CA PRO A 148 -21.08 15.62 9.88
C PRO A 148 -20.69 14.14 9.87
N THR A 149 -20.23 13.69 8.70
CA THR A 149 -19.55 12.41 8.51
C THR A 149 -18.46 12.25 9.59
N PRO A 150 -18.38 11.09 10.28
CA PRO A 150 -17.33 10.89 11.26
C PRO A 150 -15.98 11.07 10.55
N THR A 151 -15.22 12.04 11.03
CA THR A 151 -13.82 12.24 10.67
C THR A 151 -13.09 10.94 10.99
N PRO A 152 -12.17 10.43 10.13
CA PRO A 152 -11.40 9.23 10.45
C PRO A 152 -10.78 9.43 11.83
N THR A 153 -11.21 8.58 12.77
CA THR A 153 -10.69 8.62 14.12
C THR A 153 -9.25 8.16 14.01
N SER A 154 -8.30 9.07 14.24
CA SER A 154 -6.89 8.73 14.38
C SER A 154 -6.80 7.59 15.40
N THR A 155 -6.32 6.45 14.97
CA THR A 155 -5.90 5.34 15.83
C THR A 155 -5.14 5.92 17.02
N PRO A 156 -5.44 5.55 18.28
CA PRO A 156 -4.83 6.18 19.45
C PRO A 156 -3.31 6.19 19.28
N SER A 157 -2.78 7.41 19.15
CA SER A 157 -1.35 7.68 19.10
C SER A 157 -0.74 7.08 20.36
N SER A 158 -0.03 5.96 20.20
CA SER A 158 0.93 5.53 21.22
C SER A 158 1.79 6.75 21.57
N PRO A 159 2.07 7.04 22.85
CA PRO A 159 2.74 8.28 23.27
C PRO A 159 4.12 8.50 22.61
N ASN A 160 4.66 7.46 21.95
CA ASN A 160 5.91 7.50 21.22
C ASN A 160 5.77 7.94 19.75
N VAL A 161 4.58 7.89 19.15
CA VAL A 161 4.36 8.26 17.75
C VAL A 161 4.34 9.78 17.60
N ILE A 162 5.24 10.29 16.79
CA ILE A 162 5.40 11.72 16.49
C ILE A 162 4.55 12.10 15.27
N PHE A 163 4.52 11.23 14.27
CA PHE A 163 3.80 11.44 13.03
C PHE A 163 3.47 10.10 12.39
N ALA A 164 2.30 9.98 11.78
CA ALA A 164 1.94 8.85 10.95
C ALA A 164 1.02 9.30 9.82
N ASP A 165 1.19 8.72 8.64
CA ASP A 165 0.33 8.96 7.48
C ASP A 165 0.23 7.70 6.64
N ASN A 166 -1.00 7.28 6.36
CA ASN A 166 -1.36 6.18 5.47
C ASN A 166 -1.97 6.71 4.15
N PHE A 167 -1.81 8.00 3.87
CA PHE A 167 -2.17 8.65 2.61
C PHE A 167 -3.67 8.64 2.23
N GLU A 168 -4.55 8.20 3.13
CA GLU A 168 -6.01 8.17 2.94
C GLU A 168 -6.64 9.57 2.77
N SER A 169 -5.89 10.62 3.12
CA SER A 169 -6.27 12.01 2.83
C SER A 169 -6.06 12.41 1.36
N GLN A 170 -5.50 11.52 0.53
CA GLN A 170 -5.36 11.68 -0.93
C GLN A 170 -4.42 12.81 -1.38
N ASN A 171 -3.62 13.35 -0.47
CA ASN A 171 -2.69 14.44 -0.73
C ASN A 171 -1.52 14.41 0.27
N PHE A 172 -0.51 15.24 0.03
CA PHE A 172 0.65 15.37 0.91
C PHE A 172 0.55 16.52 1.93
N ASN A 173 -0.63 17.07 2.21
CA ASN A 173 -0.77 18.28 3.04
C ASN A 173 -0.35 18.06 4.51
N GLN A 174 -0.28 16.81 4.96
CA GLN A 174 0.21 16.46 6.30
C GLN A 174 1.74 16.43 6.39
N TRP A 175 2.43 16.44 5.25
CA TRP A 175 3.89 16.47 5.16
C TRP A 175 4.39 17.90 5.22
N THR A 176 5.65 18.10 5.61
CA THR A 176 6.24 19.44 5.62
C THR A 176 6.39 19.96 4.20
N ASN A 177 6.89 19.11 3.29
CA ASN A 177 6.95 19.43 1.88
C ASN A 177 7.21 18.16 1.06
N THR A 178 7.10 18.32 -0.26
CA THR A 178 7.49 17.34 -1.27
C THR A 178 8.67 17.90 -2.05
N LYS A 179 9.72 17.08 -2.25
CA LYS A 179 10.87 17.39 -3.09
C LYS A 179 10.76 16.59 -4.37
N ILE A 180 10.80 17.26 -5.52
CA ILE A 180 10.69 16.65 -6.83
C ILE A 180 11.73 17.33 -7.75
N SER A 181 12.63 16.54 -8.31
CA SER A 181 13.57 16.97 -9.35
C SER A 181 12.88 17.07 -10.71
N SER A 182 13.49 17.79 -11.65
CA SER A 182 12.91 17.99 -12.98
C SER A 182 12.71 16.66 -13.71
N GLY A 183 11.48 16.36 -14.12
CA GLY A 183 11.12 15.11 -14.81
C GLY A 183 10.51 14.05 -13.88
N GLU A 184 10.61 14.24 -12.56
CA GLU A 184 10.11 13.30 -11.58
C GLU A 184 8.70 13.58 -11.12
N THR A 185 8.08 12.58 -10.50
CA THR A 185 6.71 12.71 -9.99
C THR A 185 6.57 12.11 -8.61
N ALA A 186 5.77 12.79 -7.78
CA ALA A 186 5.27 12.30 -6.50
C ALA A 186 3.75 12.52 -6.50
N SER A 187 2.97 11.49 -6.19
CA SER A 187 1.51 11.56 -6.18
C SER A 187 0.91 10.60 -5.16
N VAL A 188 -0.31 10.86 -4.71
CA VAL A 188 -1.10 9.88 -3.94
C VAL A 188 -2.04 9.17 -4.90
N VAL A 189 -2.07 7.85 -4.88
CA VAL A 189 -2.78 7.01 -5.84
C VAL A 189 -3.65 5.98 -5.15
N ARG A 190 -4.73 5.56 -5.83
CA ARG A 190 -5.75 4.63 -5.30
C ARG A 190 -5.55 3.16 -5.69
N TYR A 191 -4.31 2.80 -6.02
CA TYR A 191 -3.92 1.47 -6.47
C TYR A 191 -2.54 1.16 -5.92
N ASN A 192 -2.25 -0.13 -5.74
CA ASN A 192 -0.99 -0.59 -5.19
C ASN A 192 -0.68 0.11 -3.85
N PHE A 193 -1.54 -0.13 -2.86
CA PHE A 193 -1.43 0.33 -1.48
C PHE A 193 -1.15 -0.85 -0.53
N ASN A 194 -0.62 -0.57 0.65
CA ASN A 194 -0.36 -1.56 1.69
C ASN A 194 -1.55 -1.69 2.64
N SER A 195 -2.12 -0.55 3.02
CA SER A 195 -3.25 -0.41 3.93
C SER A 195 -4.25 0.60 3.38
N GLY A 196 -5.53 0.49 3.77
CA GLY A 196 -6.56 1.43 3.30
C GLY A 196 -6.81 1.32 1.79
N LEU A 197 -6.85 2.46 1.10
CA LEU A 197 -7.15 2.58 -0.33
C LEU A 197 -6.10 3.41 -1.08
N TYR A 198 -5.20 4.11 -0.38
CA TYR A 198 -4.27 5.05 -0.98
C TYR A 198 -2.83 4.78 -0.56
N SER A 199 -1.90 5.06 -1.45
CA SER A 199 -0.47 5.06 -1.16
C SER A 199 0.23 6.21 -1.89
N ALA A 200 1.41 6.59 -1.41
CA ALA A 200 2.26 7.52 -2.13
C ALA A 200 3.03 6.78 -3.22
N LYS A 201 3.03 7.32 -4.44
CA LYS A 201 3.82 6.86 -5.58
C LYS A 201 4.91 7.88 -5.88
N PHE A 202 6.14 7.40 -6.03
CA PHE A 202 7.31 8.19 -6.42
C PHE A 202 7.97 7.57 -7.65
N THR A 203 8.29 8.39 -8.64
CA THR A 203 8.96 7.92 -9.86
C THR A 203 10.25 8.69 -10.12
N SER A 204 11.26 7.98 -10.61
CA SER A 204 12.40 8.54 -11.32
C SER A 204 12.31 8.15 -12.80
N ASN A 205 12.54 9.06 -13.74
CA ASN A 205 12.55 8.75 -15.17
C ASN A 205 13.89 8.13 -15.63
N GLY A 206 14.95 8.29 -14.83
CA GLY A 206 16.29 7.84 -15.12
C GLY A 206 17.02 8.75 -16.12
N GLY A 207 18.35 8.61 -16.16
CA GLY A 207 19.24 9.35 -17.04
C GLY A 207 19.86 10.59 -16.40
N GLY A 208 19.43 11.01 -15.21
CA GLY A 208 20.05 12.06 -14.42
C GLY A 208 21.21 11.58 -13.54
N ASN A 209 22.09 12.52 -13.17
CA ASN A 209 23.18 12.25 -12.23
C ASN A 209 22.66 11.89 -10.83
N THR A 210 21.67 12.65 -10.35
CA THR A 210 20.96 12.39 -9.09
C THR A 210 19.56 12.96 -9.19
N GLU A 211 18.56 12.14 -8.91
CA GLU A 211 17.14 12.47 -9.02
C GLU A 211 16.45 12.29 -7.66
N ASP A 212 15.54 13.20 -7.33
CA ASP A 212 14.83 13.22 -6.05
C ASP A 212 13.31 13.19 -6.31
N SER A 213 12.59 12.32 -5.63
CA SER A 213 11.13 12.33 -5.55
C SER A 213 10.68 11.77 -4.21
N TYR A 214 10.42 12.64 -3.24
CA TYR A 214 10.11 12.23 -1.87
C TYR A 214 9.25 13.25 -1.11
N VAL A 215 8.66 12.78 -0.01
CA VAL A 215 8.07 13.63 1.03
C VAL A 215 8.95 13.63 2.27
N TYR A 216 8.88 14.70 3.06
CA TYR A 216 9.55 14.73 4.36
C TYR A 216 8.73 15.44 5.42
N LYS A 217 9.01 15.07 6.67
CA LYS A 217 8.43 15.70 7.86
C LYS A 217 9.54 16.30 8.71
N THR A 218 9.39 17.56 9.08
CA THR A 218 10.24 18.22 10.07
C THR A 218 9.96 17.64 11.47
N ILE A 219 11.01 17.30 12.17
CA ILE A 219 11.02 16.72 13.52
C ILE A 219 12.11 17.39 14.37
N SER A 220 12.23 17.05 15.66
CA SER A 220 13.34 17.52 16.50
C SER A 220 13.68 16.49 17.57
N GLU A 221 14.30 15.40 17.14
CA GLU A 221 14.40 14.19 17.95
C GLU A 221 15.83 13.69 18.09
N SER A 222 16.19 13.26 19.31
CA SER A 222 17.49 12.62 19.58
C SER A 222 17.46 11.11 19.36
N GLU A 223 16.28 10.51 19.17
CA GLU A 223 16.12 9.09 18.85
C GLU A 223 14.87 8.93 17.99
N VAL A 224 15.02 8.24 16.86
CA VAL A 224 13.98 8.14 15.83
C VAL A 224 13.92 6.72 15.29
N TYR A 225 12.70 6.20 15.24
CA TYR A 225 12.29 5.06 14.43
C TYR A 225 11.43 5.61 13.28
N ALA A 226 11.95 5.55 12.06
CA ALA A 226 11.24 5.90 10.84
C ALA A 226 10.83 4.61 10.12
N ARG A 227 9.53 4.31 10.10
CA ARG A 227 8.95 3.17 9.39
C ARG A 227 8.28 3.64 8.11
N SER A 228 8.46 2.88 7.04
CA SER A 228 7.59 2.91 5.86
C SER A 228 7.32 1.49 5.38
N TYR A 229 6.13 1.27 4.82
CA TYR A 229 5.93 0.15 3.91
C TYR A 229 6.37 0.60 2.54
N ILE A 230 7.29 -0.14 1.90
CA ILE A 230 7.83 0.19 0.58
C ILE A 230 7.53 -0.94 -0.40
N TYR A 231 7.10 -0.58 -1.60
CA TYR A 231 6.93 -1.48 -2.73
C TYR A 231 7.72 -0.95 -3.92
N VAL A 232 8.62 -1.76 -4.47
CA VAL A 232 9.30 -1.44 -5.73
C VAL A 232 8.51 -2.08 -6.86
N ALA A 233 7.96 -1.26 -7.75
CA ALA A 233 7.10 -1.72 -8.84
C ALA A 233 7.82 -1.88 -10.16
N ASN A 234 8.87 -1.09 -10.38
CA ASN A 234 9.69 -1.13 -11.58
C ASN A 234 11.06 -0.51 -11.31
N GLY A 235 12.09 -0.98 -12.00
CA GLY A 235 13.45 -0.43 -11.98
C GLY A 235 14.51 -1.36 -11.42
N LEU A 236 14.15 -2.58 -10.99
CA LEU A 236 15.08 -3.63 -10.62
C LEU A 236 15.11 -4.76 -11.70
N PRO A 237 16.26 -5.41 -11.93
CA PRO A 237 17.53 -5.09 -11.31
C PRO A 237 18.11 -3.76 -11.80
N LEU A 238 18.86 -3.09 -10.94
CA LEU A 238 19.63 -1.91 -11.34
C LEU A 238 20.70 -2.30 -12.37
N ALA A 239 21.05 -1.39 -13.29
CA ALA A 239 21.81 -1.75 -14.47
C ALA A 239 23.32 -1.87 -14.19
N ASP A 240 23.90 -0.85 -13.55
CA ASP A 240 25.34 -0.78 -13.33
C ASP A 240 25.69 -1.04 -11.86
N ASN A 241 26.86 -1.66 -11.66
CA ASN A 241 27.42 -1.80 -10.32
C ASN A 241 27.59 -0.41 -9.69
N ASN A 242 27.14 -0.29 -8.44
CA ASN A 242 27.11 0.95 -7.65
C ASN A 242 25.89 1.86 -7.83
N ASP A 243 25.00 1.55 -8.78
CA ASP A 243 23.70 2.23 -8.90
C ASP A 243 22.91 2.04 -7.62
N ARG A 244 22.14 3.06 -7.25
CA ARG A 244 21.45 3.07 -5.96
C ARG A 244 20.32 4.05 -5.91
N PHE A 245 19.37 3.75 -5.02
CA PHE A 245 18.41 4.71 -4.55
C PHE A 245 18.16 4.55 -3.06
N TYR A 246 17.84 5.64 -2.38
CA TYR A 246 17.49 5.65 -0.96
C TYR A 246 16.01 5.93 -0.73
N LEU A 247 15.48 5.33 0.33
CA LEU A 247 14.05 5.15 0.58
C LEU A 247 13.55 5.82 1.86
N THR A 248 14.38 5.76 2.90
CA THR A 248 14.10 6.37 4.19
C THR A 248 15.41 6.91 4.76
N GLU A 249 15.44 8.21 5.03
CA GLU A 249 16.65 8.90 5.48
C GLU A 249 16.33 9.90 6.58
N LEU A 250 17.32 10.15 7.43
CA LEU A 250 17.27 11.14 8.50
C LEU A 250 18.32 12.22 8.25
N MET A 251 17.95 13.48 8.49
CA MET A 251 18.84 14.63 8.33
C MET A 251 18.89 15.50 9.57
N ALA A 252 19.99 16.21 9.76
CA ALA A 252 20.15 17.36 10.66
C ALA A 252 20.50 18.60 9.83
N GLY A 253 19.53 19.51 9.67
CA GLY A 253 19.61 20.60 8.71
C GLY A 253 19.83 20.06 7.29
N THR A 254 20.97 20.37 6.70
CA THR A 254 21.37 19.90 5.36
C THR A 254 22.24 18.64 5.38
N GLN A 255 22.57 18.12 6.57
CA GLN A 255 23.47 16.98 6.73
C GLN A 255 22.69 15.68 6.90
N TYR A 256 22.90 14.73 6.01
CA TYR A 256 22.39 13.37 6.16
C TYR A 256 23.06 12.68 7.35
N LEU A 257 22.24 12.01 8.19
CA LEU A 257 22.64 11.32 9.41
C LEU A 257 22.74 9.81 9.21
N ALA A 258 21.73 9.20 8.60
CA ALA A 258 21.64 7.79 8.29
C ALA A 258 20.55 7.55 7.25
N GLY A 259 20.67 6.46 6.51
CA GLY A 259 19.73 6.13 5.45
C GLY A 259 19.71 4.65 5.11
N VAL A 260 18.54 4.22 4.68
CA VAL A 260 18.31 2.90 4.07
C VAL A 260 17.93 3.06 2.61
N GLY A 261 18.46 2.18 1.78
CA GLY A 261 18.17 2.14 0.35
C GLY A 261 18.49 0.80 -0.26
N ILE A 262 18.51 0.79 -1.58
CA ILE A 262 18.86 -0.35 -2.42
C ILE A 262 20.06 0.06 -3.27
N ARG A 263 21.07 -0.82 -3.35
CA ARG A 263 22.26 -0.59 -4.17
C ARG A 263 22.65 -1.85 -4.91
N HIS A 264 23.01 -1.68 -6.17
CA HIS A 264 23.53 -2.75 -7.00
C HIS A 264 24.95 -3.10 -6.58
N ASN A 265 25.20 -4.37 -6.33
CA ASN A 265 26.52 -4.86 -5.96
C ASN A 265 26.78 -6.25 -6.53
N ASN A 266 27.67 -6.32 -7.52
CA ASN A 266 28.11 -7.54 -8.18
C ASN A 266 26.94 -8.37 -8.74
N GLY A 267 26.05 -7.74 -9.51
CA GLY A 267 24.94 -8.41 -10.20
C GLY A 267 23.69 -8.62 -9.35
N VAL A 268 23.65 -8.10 -8.12
CA VAL A 268 22.52 -8.28 -7.19
C VAL A 268 22.19 -6.97 -6.49
N ASP A 269 20.91 -6.61 -6.46
CA ASP A 269 20.40 -5.50 -5.66
C ASP A 269 20.22 -5.90 -4.20
N LYS A 270 20.75 -5.06 -3.31
CA LYS A 270 20.77 -5.34 -1.89
C LYS A 270 20.26 -4.16 -1.10
N TRP A 271 19.54 -4.44 -0.03
CA TRP A 271 19.33 -3.47 1.02
C TRP A 271 20.68 -2.98 1.54
N VAL A 272 20.79 -1.68 1.73
CA VAL A 272 21.97 -1.05 2.30
C VAL A 272 21.59 -0.15 3.46
N LEU A 273 22.44 -0.15 4.49
CA LEU A 273 22.39 0.81 5.59
C LEU A 273 23.68 1.63 5.59
N TYR A 274 23.55 2.94 5.76
CA TYR A 274 24.69 3.81 5.97
C TYR A 274 24.40 4.81 7.10
N ALA A 275 25.45 5.37 7.71
CA ALA A 275 25.33 6.35 8.78
C ALA A 275 26.54 7.28 8.87
N ARG A 276 26.39 8.38 9.61
CA ARG A 276 27.50 9.21 10.09
C ARG A 276 28.11 8.62 11.36
N SER A 277 29.44 8.67 11.43
CA SER A 277 30.20 8.54 12.66
C SER A 277 31.22 9.68 12.72
N GLY A 278 31.00 10.64 13.61
CA GLY A 278 31.69 11.91 13.52
C GLY A 278 31.23 12.70 12.29
N SER A 279 32.17 13.35 11.63
CA SER A 279 31.98 13.93 10.29
C SER A 279 32.17 12.92 9.15
N GLY A 280 32.52 11.67 9.45
CA GLY A 280 32.79 10.62 8.48
C GLY A 280 31.54 9.80 8.11
N TRP A 281 31.62 9.13 6.96
CA TRP A 281 30.63 8.13 6.54
C TRP A 281 31.08 6.73 6.96
N ILE A 282 30.12 5.92 7.40
CA ILE A 282 30.29 4.48 7.56
C ILE A 282 29.25 3.74 6.73
N GLY A 283 29.66 2.63 6.12
CA GLY A 283 28.89 1.92 5.12
C GLY A 283 29.19 2.39 3.68
N PRO A 284 28.41 1.95 2.69
CA PRO A 284 27.20 1.14 2.83
C PRO A 284 27.50 -0.25 3.39
N PHE A 285 26.67 -0.73 4.30
CA PHE A 285 26.65 -2.13 4.73
C PHE A 285 25.61 -2.86 3.91
N TYR A 286 26.05 -3.83 3.10
CA TYR A 286 25.16 -4.66 2.28
C TYR A 286 24.52 -5.76 3.13
N VAL A 287 23.20 -5.83 3.12
CA VAL A 287 22.45 -6.86 3.82
C VAL A 287 22.39 -8.14 2.97
N SER A 288 22.77 -9.27 3.54
CA SER A 288 22.70 -10.60 2.88
C SER A 288 21.54 -11.47 3.37
N SER A 289 20.96 -11.17 4.53
CA SER A 289 19.89 -11.95 5.16
C SER A 289 18.49 -11.68 4.58
N SER A 290 18.37 -10.70 3.67
CA SER A 290 17.11 -10.34 3.02
C SER A 290 17.40 -9.95 1.57
N THR A 291 16.62 -10.51 0.64
CA THR A 291 16.69 -10.16 -0.77
C THR A 291 15.76 -9.01 -1.08
N VAL A 292 16.10 -8.22 -2.09
CA VAL A 292 15.22 -7.21 -2.68
C VAL A 292 14.69 -7.77 -3.99
N THR A 293 13.38 -7.74 -4.16
CA THR A 293 12.72 -7.97 -5.44
C THR A 293 11.57 -6.98 -5.60
N GLU A 294 11.20 -6.74 -6.85
CA GLU A 294 9.96 -6.04 -7.18
C GLU A 294 8.73 -6.87 -6.79
N GLY A 295 7.57 -6.24 -6.85
CA GLY A 295 6.29 -6.95 -6.78
C GLY A 295 5.79 -7.27 -5.38
N GLN A 296 6.46 -6.77 -4.33
CA GLN A 296 6.07 -7.05 -2.94
C GLN A 296 6.32 -5.86 -2.00
N TRP A 297 5.54 -5.80 -0.94
CA TRP A 297 5.67 -4.82 0.15
C TRP A 297 6.71 -5.28 1.16
N TYR A 298 7.57 -4.35 1.58
CA TYR A 298 8.49 -4.51 2.69
C TYR A 298 8.15 -3.52 3.79
N CYS A 299 8.00 -3.97 5.03
CA CYS A 299 8.06 -3.06 6.17
C CYS A 299 9.53 -2.73 6.43
N VAL A 300 9.92 -1.48 6.21
CA VAL A 300 11.27 -0.97 6.42
C VAL A 300 11.27 -0.07 7.64
N VAL A 301 12.14 -0.35 8.62
CA VAL A 301 12.34 0.53 9.78
C VAL A 301 13.81 0.94 9.88
N LEU A 302 14.06 2.24 9.80
CA LEU A 302 15.34 2.86 10.15
C LEU A 302 15.27 3.36 11.60
N HIS A 303 16.13 2.83 12.46
CA HIS A 303 16.35 3.34 13.81
C HIS A 303 17.67 4.11 13.86
N TRP A 304 17.66 5.30 14.45
CA TRP A 304 18.84 6.10 14.73
C TRP A 304 18.74 6.74 16.11
N LYS A 305 19.84 6.71 16.86
CA LYS A 305 19.97 7.32 18.18
C LYS A 305 21.19 8.23 18.24
N GLN A 306 20.98 9.49 18.60
CA GLN A 306 22.01 10.49 18.82
C GLN A 306 22.87 10.15 20.04
N SER A 307 24.19 10.13 19.87
CA SER A 307 25.15 10.04 20.96
C SER A 307 26.55 10.39 20.46
N SER A 308 27.40 10.94 21.34
CA SER A 308 28.80 11.23 21.01
C SER A 308 29.71 9.99 21.02
N THR A 309 29.30 8.91 21.71
CA THR A 309 30.13 7.70 21.89
C THR A 309 29.34 6.38 21.79
N GLY A 310 28.05 6.40 22.09
CA GLY A 310 27.19 5.22 22.14
C GLY A 310 26.09 5.23 21.08
N GLY A 311 26.32 5.86 19.93
CA GLY A 311 25.32 6.02 18.88
C GLY A 311 24.92 4.66 18.32
N VAL A 312 23.65 4.57 17.91
CA VAL A 312 23.05 3.34 17.39
C VAL A 312 22.34 3.63 16.08
N VAL A 313 22.54 2.79 15.08
CA VAL A 313 21.76 2.77 13.85
C VAL A 313 21.38 1.33 13.52
N GLU A 314 20.10 1.06 13.33
CA GLU A 314 19.60 -0.29 13.05
C GLU A 314 18.65 -0.26 11.84
N LEU A 315 18.68 -1.33 11.06
CA LEU A 315 17.75 -1.56 9.96
C LEU A 315 16.93 -2.81 10.27
N PHE A 316 15.62 -2.69 10.13
CA PHE A 316 14.69 -3.80 10.18
C PHE A 316 13.96 -3.92 8.85
N ILE A 317 13.82 -5.14 8.36
CA ILE A 317 13.03 -5.49 7.17
C ILE A 317 12.04 -6.56 7.59
N ASN A 318 10.74 -6.33 7.35
CA ASN A 318 9.65 -7.23 7.71
C ASN A 318 9.68 -7.67 9.20
N GLY A 319 9.98 -6.72 10.08
CA GLY A 319 10.09 -6.94 11.52
C GLY A 319 11.42 -7.55 11.99
N ALA A 320 12.21 -8.16 11.10
CA ALA A 320 13.51 -8.72 11.45
C ALA A 320 14.60 -7.64 11.44
N LYS A 321 15.40 -7.56 12.51
CA LYS A 321 16.60 -6.69 12.52
C LYS A 321 17.68 -7.31 11.64
N VAL A 322 17.90 -6.73 10.47
CA VAL A 322 18.84 -7.26 9.46
C VAL A 322 20.21 -6.62 9.50
N GLN A 323 20.34 -5.42 10.10
CA GLN A 323 21.63 -4.76 10.30
C GLN A 323 21.62 -3.92 11.58
N LYS A 324 22.78 -3.85 12.23
CA LYS A 324 23.01 -3.04 13.43
C LYS A 324 24.40 -2.44 13.43
N ILE A 325 24.49 -1.18 13.80
CA ILE A 325 25.73 -0.43 14.01
C ILE A 325 25.64 0.22 15.39
N THR A 326 26.68 0.09 16.21
CA THR A 326 26.72 0.63 17.58
C THR A 326 28.08 1.18 17.93
N GLY A 327 28.15 2.00 18.98
CA GLY A 327 29.43 2.53 19.50
C GLY A 327 30.04 3.58 18.58
N ILE A 328 29.20 4.29 17.83
CA ILE A 328 29.61 5.31 16.86
C ILE A 328 29.20 6.70 17.36
N ASN A 329 29.84 7.75 16.83
CA ASN A 329 29.47 9.13 17.14
C ASN A 329 28.39 9.62 16.16
N THR A 330 27.12 9.45 16.50
CA THR A 330 25.99 10.00 15.72
C THR A 330 25.67 11.44 16.10
N GLY A 331 26.28 11.98 17.16
CA GLY A 331 25.92 13.27 17.74
C GLY A 331 26.52 14.50 17.05
N THR A 332 27.50 14.35 16.15
CA THR A 332 28.27 15.47 15.56
C THR A 332 27.41 16.56 14.93
N TYR A 333 26.32 16.21 14.25
CA TYR A 333 25.45 17.17 13.58
C TYR A 333 24.19 17.53 14.39
N GLY A 334 24.04 17.01 15.61
CA GLY A 334 22.89 17.28 16.47
C GLY A 334 21.72 16.30 16.29
N LYS A 335 20.51 16.78 16.60
CA LYS A 335 19.26 16.01 16.52
C LYS A 335 18.85 15.75 15.07
N ALA A 336 18.06 14.70 14.85
CA ALA A 336 17.33 14.55 13.60
C ALA A 336 16.29 15.68 13.49
N THR A 337 16.37 16.46 12.42
CA THR A 337 15.47 17.56 12.09
C THR A 337 14.49 17.23 10.97
N SER A 338 14.77 16.19 10.18
CA SER A 338 13.88 15.74 9.11
C SER A 338 13.92 14.22 8.97
N ALA A 339 12.76 13.62 8.72
CA ALA A 339 12.64 12.25 8.23
C ALA A 339 12.03 12.25 6.83
N ILE A 340 12.69 11.54 5.92
CA ILE A 340 12.37 11.49 4.49
C ILE A 340 11.79 10.11 4.14
N PHE A 341 10.79 10.08 3.25
CA PHE A 341 10.22 8.87 2.68
C PHE A 341 9.97 9.04 1.18
N GLY A 342 10.40 8.07 0.38
CA GLY A 342 10.34 8.11 -1.09
C GLY A 342 11.74 7.98 -1.69
N LEU A 343 11.94 8.41 -2.94
CA LEU A 343 13.23 8.40 -3.61
C LEU A 343 14.06 9.63 -3.20
N SER A 344 14.75 9.53 -2.07
CA SER A 344 15.51 10.65 -1.51
C SER A 344 16.80 10.98 -2.26
N SER A 345 17.29 10.01 -3.01
CA SER A 345 18.36 10.16 -4.00
C SER A 345 18.41 8.90 -4.84
N ALA A 346 18.06 9.00 -6.13
CA ALA A 346 18.30 8.00 -7.15
C ALA A 346 19.57 8.40 -7.90
N THR A 347 20.66 7.63 -7.77
CA THR A 347 21.97 7.96 -8.35
C THR A 347 22.41 6.89 -9.32
N GLY A 348 22.75 7.32 -10.55
CA GLY A 348 23.18 6.41 -11.61
C GLY A 348 22.04 5.58 -12.18
N ILE A 349 20.78 5.98 -11.98
CA ILE A 349 19.62 5.24 -12.48
C ILE A 349 19.41 5.57 -13.96
N GLN A 350 19.45 4.57 -14.83
CA GLN A 350 19.32 4.71 -16.30
C GLN A 350 17.89 4.45 -16.77
N ASN A 351 17.18 3.57 -16.07
CA ASN A 351 15.82 3.17 -16.40
C ASN A 351 14.81 3.79 -15.45
N LYS A 352 13.57 3.92 -15.89
CA LYS A 352 12.48 4.41 -15.03
C LYS A 352 12.42 3.59 -13.73
N LEU A 353 12.47 4.27 -12.60
CA LEU A 353 12.27 3.70 -11.27
C LEU A 353 10.88 4.09 -10.77
N GLU A 354 10.13 3.13 -10.23
CA GLU A 354 8.80 3.36 -9.69
C GLU A 354 8.66 2.65 -8.35
N ILE A 355 8.41 3.43 -7.30
CA ILE A 355 8.19 2.92 -5.94
C ILE A 355 6.91 3.47 -5.35
N TYR A 356 6.41 2.76 -4.35
CA TYR A 356 5.28 3.17 -3.53
C TYR A 356 5.69 3.14 -2.07
N ALA A 357 5.19 4.11 -1.30
CA ALA A 357 5.30 4.14 0.15
C ALA A 357 3.91 4.22 0.77
N ASP A 358 3.72 3.53 1.88
CA ASP A 358 2.48 3.56 2.63
C ASP A 358 2.73 3.38 4.14
N ALA A 359 1.74 3.75 4.95
CA ALA A 359 1.75 3.68 6.41
C ALA A 359 3.07 4.20 7.01
N CYS A 360 3.53 5.35 6.53
CA CYS A 360 4.74 6.00 7.03
C CYS A 360 4.55 6.41 8.48
N THR A 361 5.55 6.21 9.33
CA THR A 361 5.48 6.54 10.75
C THR A 361 6.83 6.99 11.28
N ILE A 362 6.82 8.00 12.13
CA ILE A 362 7.97 8.50 12.88
C ILE A 362 7.65 8.35 14.36
N SER A 363 8.54 7.72 15.11
CA SER A 363 8.31 7.38 16.51
C SER A 363 9.59 7.43 17.34
N ARG A 364 9.44 7.60 18.66
CA ARG A 364 10.52 7.52 19.67
C ARG A 364 10.79 6.10 20.15
N ALA A 365 9.95 5.15 19.76
CA ALA A 365 10.08 3.73 20.09
C ALA A 365 9.85 2.88 18.85
N TYR A 366 10.35 1.65 18.88
CA TYR A 366 10.17 0.70 17.80
C TYR A 366 8.68 0.54 17.46
N VAL A 367 8.35 0.85 16.21
CA VAL A 367 7.04 0.60 15.62
C VAL A 367 7.25 -0.62 14.75
N GLY A 368 6.67 -1.74 15.15
CA GLY A 368 6.75 -2.98 14.38
C GLY A 368 6.14 -2.85 12.98
N PRO A 369 6.10 -3.95 12.22
CA PRO A 369 5.26 -4.02 11.04
C PRO A 369 3.82 -3.59 11.39
#